data_AF-A0A1V4D552-F1
#
_entry.id   AF-A0A1V4D552-F1
#
_cell.length_a   1.000
_cell.length_b   1.000
_cell.length_c   1.000
_cell.angle_alpha   90.00
_cell.angle_beta   90.00
_cell.angle_gamma   90.00
#
_symmetry.space_group_name_H-M   'P 1'
#
loop_
_entity.id
_entity.type
_entity.pdbx_description
1 polymer ?
#
loop_
_entity_poly.entity_id
_entity_poly.type
_entity_poly.pdbx_seq_one_letter_code
_entity_poly.pdbx_strand_id
1 'polypeptide(L)'
;MAARIDLTFDCTDARLLAEFWKTALGYIDEPPPAPFRTREEWLAQFDPPEDDSADDGAWLCDPDGVGPRLSILKVPERKTAKNRLHLDIRVPGHGSPDERWARIRAESERLMRAGGKVLEEFDRHHILMADPEGNEFCVGAASSEAPVSGACPSGGHAPRVIA
;
A
#
# COMPACT_ATOMS: atom_id res chain seq x y z
N MET A 1 18.27 -17.79 4.20
CA MET A 1 17.04 -16.99 4.36
C MET A 1 16.62 -16.48 3.00
N ALA A 2 15.33 -16.39 2.72
CA ALA A 2 14.86 -15.68 1.53
C ALA A 2 15.17 -14.18 1.67
N ALA A 3 15.48 -13.52 0.57
CA ALA A 3 15.59 -12.06 0.54
C ALA A 3 14.21 -11.43 0.83
N ARG A 4 14.21 -10.24 1.42
CA ARG A 4 13.01 -9.40 1.59
C ARG A 4 13.14 -8.17 0.69
N ILE A 5 12.00 -7.59 0.34
CA ILE A 5 11.93 -6.34 -0.40
C ILE A 5 11.22 -5.28 0.42
N ASP A 6 11.56 -4.03 0.16
CA ASP A 6 10.85 -2.85 0.63
C ASP A 6 10.25 -2.14 -0.58
N LEU A 7 9.10 -1.48 -0.39
CA LEU A 7 8.48 -0.64 -1.40
C LEU A 7 8.52 0.82 -0.95
N THR A 8 8.87 1.73 -1.86
CA THR A 8 8.93 3.16 -1.59
C THR A 8 7.88 3.90 -2.40
N PHE A 9 7.13 4.79 -1.75
CA PHE A 9 6.21 5.74 -2.38
C PHE A 9 6.76 7.15 -2.22
N ASP A 10 6.92 7.84 -3.33
CA ASP A 10 7.22 9.27 -3.34
C ASP A 10 5.90 10.06 -3.30
N CYS A 11 5.88 11.16 -2.55
CA CYS A 11 4.67 11.95 -2.31
C CYS A 11 4.96 13.41 -1.97
N THR A 12 3.93 14.24 -1.94
CA THR A 12 4.05 15.62 -1.43
C THR A 12 3.67 15.76 0.05
N ASP A 13 2.86 14.85 0.59
CA ASP A 13 2.50 14.75 2.01
C ASP A 13 2.64 13.31 2.53
N ALA A 14 3.78 13.04 3.19
CA ALA A 14 4.11 11.71 3.70
C ALA A 14 3.18 11.26 4.84
N ARG A 15 2.69 12.20 5.67
CA ARG A 15 1.81 11.88 6.80
C ARG A 15 0.42 11.49 6.31
N LEU A 16 -0.14 12.27 5.39
CA LEU A 16 -1.42 11.96 4.77
C LEU A 16 -1.38 10.58 4.10
N LEU A 17 -0.33 10.34 3.32
CA LEU A 17 -0.19 9.08 2.60
C LEU A 17 0.04 7.88 3.55
N ALA A 18 0.78 8.08 4.64
CA ALA A 18 1.00 7.05 5.65
C ALA A 18 -0.29 6.64 6.36
N GLU A 19 -1.12 7.59 6.78
CA GLU A 19 -2.41 7.28 7.43
C GLU A 19 -3.34 6.48 6.50
N PHE A 20 -3.34 6.82 5.21
CA PHE A 20 -4.07 6.06 4.21
C PHE A 20 -3.57 4.61 4.13
N TRP A 21 -2.26 4.39 3.96
CA TRP A 21 -1.71 3.03 3.80
C TRP A 21 -1.76 2.20 5.08
N LYS A 22 -1.66 2.81 6.26
CA LYS A 22 -1.95 2.15 7.55
C LYS A 22 -3.39 1.65 7.58
N THR A 23 -4.35 2.49 7.19
CA THR A 23 -5.76 2.11 7.11
C THR A 23 -6.00 1.04 6.05
N ALA A 24 -5.33 1.13 4.90
CA ALA A 24 -5.55 0.25 3.75
C ALA A 24 -5.03 -1.17 4.00
N LEU A 25 -3.86 -1.30 4.62
CA LEU A 25 -3.19 -2.60 4.81
C LEU A 25 -3.28 -3.13 6.24
N GLY A 26 -3.77 -2.32 7.19
CA GLY A 26 -3.68 -2.64 8.62
C GLY A 26 -2.25 -2.53 9.17
N TYR A 27 -1.40 -1.78 8.48
CA TYR A 27 -0.01 -1.58 8.88
C TYR A 27 0.10 -0.60 10.05
N ILE A 28 1.24 -0.66 10.73
CA ILE A 28 1.61 0.25 11.81
C ILE A 28 2.84 1.06 11.42
N ASP A 29 3.08 2.16 12.13
CA ASP A 29 4.36 2.86 12.05
C ASP A 29 5.48 1.91 12.50
N GLU A 30 6.52 1.79 11.68
CA GLU A 30 7.67 0.97 11.99
C GLU A 30 8.39 1.57 13.20
N PRO A 31 8.64 0.77 14.26
CA PRO A 31 9.37 1.26 15.42
C PRO A 31 10.78 1.71 15.01
N PRO A 32 11.33 2.74 15.67
CA PRO A 32 12.70 3.18 15.39
C PRO A 32 13.68 2.02 15.63
N PRO A 33 14.76 1.92 14.84
CA PRO A 33 15.78 0.91 15.03
C PRO A 33 16.40 1.02 16.42
N ALA A 34 16.65 -0.12 17.07
CA ALA A 34 17.41 -0.10 18.31
C ALA A 34 18.83 0.46 18.06
N PRO A 35 19.41 1.22 19.00
CA PRO A 35 18.91 1.53 20.35
C PRO A 35 18.08 2.82 20.46
N PHE A 36 17.65 3.41 19.35
CA PHE A 36 16.99 4.71 19.31
C PHE A 36 15.55 4.62 19.84
N ARG A 37 15.08 5.65 20.54
CA ARG A 37 13.73 5.70 21.13
C ARG A 37 12.72 6.33 20.19
N THR A 38 13.18 7.26 19.35
CA THR A 38 12.34 7.91 18.33
C THR A 38 13.00 7.86 16.97
N ARG A 39 12.20 8.10 15.94
CA ARG A 39 12.69 8.17 14.57
C ARG A 39 13.58 9.41 14.36
N GLU A 40 13.27 10.54 15.01
CA GLU A 40 14.11 11.74 14.95
C GLU A 40 15.52 11.47 15.50
N GLU A 41 15.62 10.76 16.64
CA GLU A 41 16.92 10.38 17.22
C GLU A 41 17.74 9.51 16.24
N TRP A 42 17.10 8.58 15.55
CA TRP A 42 17.76 7.73 14.55
C TRP A 42 18.18 8.52 13.31
N LEU A 43 17.36 9.47 12.85
CA LEU A 43 17.68 10.30 11.67
C LEU A 43 18.83 11.27 11.95
N ALA A 44 18.89 11.84 13.16
CA ALA A 44 19.91 12.82 13.54
C ALA A 44 21.36 12.30 13.41
N GLN A 45 21.57 10.98 13.42
CA GLN A 45 22.91 10.40 13.22
C GLN A 45 23.46 10.57 11.80
N PHE A 46 22.58 10.86 10.82
CA PHE A 46 22.95 11.02 9.42
C PHE A 46 23.24 12.47 9.04
N ASP A 47 23.17 13.41 10.00
CA ASP A 47 23.39 14.85 9.79
C ASP A 47 22.53 15.40 8.64
N PRO A 48 21.19 15.29 8.73
CA PRO A 48 20.31 15.73 7.66
C PRO A 48 20.39 17.25 7.47
N PRO A 49 20.16 17.76 6.24
CA PRO A 49 19.98 19.18 5.98
C PRO A 49 19.02 19.86 6.96
N GLU A 50 19.24 21.15 7.26
CA GLU A 50 18.40 21.89 8.23
C GLU A 50 16.93 22.01 7.83
N ASP A 51 16.62 21.90 6.54
CA ASP A 51 15.27 21.94 5.99
C ASP A 51 14.55 20.58 5.96
N ASP A 52 15.26 19.49 6.23
CA ASP A 52 14.68 18.15 6.35
C ASP A 52 14.00 17.99 7.73
N SER A 53 12.74 17.56 7.69
CA SER A 53 11.96 17.20 8.87
C SER A 53 11.81 15.70 8.99
N ALA A 54 11.71 15.18 10.21
CA ALA A 54 11.32 13.79 10.42
C ALA A 54 9.90 13.47 9.91
N ASP A 55 9.07 14.50 9.71
CA ASP A 55 7.75 14.39 9.07
C ASP A 55 7.85 14.26 7.54
N ASP A 56 9.03 14.48 6.92
CA ASP A 56 9.24 14.33 5.48
C ASP A 56 9.37 12.85 5.06
N GLY A 57 9.29 11.92 6.00
CA GLY A 57 9.22 10.50 5.73
C GLY A 57 8.35 9.75 6.73
N ALA A 58 7.76 8.65 6.29
CA ALA A 58 7.12 7.68 7.15
C ALA A 58 7.52 6.27 6.74
N TRP A 59 7.61 5.38 7.71
CA TRP A 59 7.97 3.98 7.49
C TRP A 59 6.94 3.09 8.15
N LEU A 60 6.39 2.16 7.40
CA LEU A 60 5.31 1.29 7.84
C LEU A 60 5.73 -0.16 7.73
N CYS A 61 5.27 -0.97 8.67
CA CYS A 61 5.45 -2.42 8.62
C CYS A 61 4.15 -3.16 8.87
N ASP A 62 4.06 -4.34 8.28
CA ASP A 62 3.08 -5.35 8.67
C ASP A 62 3.37 -5.76 10.14
N PRO A 63 2.41 -5.63 11.07
CA PRO A 63 2.61 -6.04 12.46
C PRO A 63 2.94 -7.53 12.62
N ASP A 64 2.52 -8.39 11.68
CA ASP A 64 2.81 -9.82 11.67
C ASP A 64 4.10 -10.15 10.89
N GLY A 65 4.72 -9.15 10.26
CA GLY A 65 5.98 -9.29 9.52
C GLY A 65 5.88 -10.10 8.23
N VAL A 66 4.67 -10.29 7.70
CA VAL A 66 4.41 -11.08 6.48
C VAL A 66 4.61 -10.23 5.22
N GLY A 67 3.99 -9.05 5.18
CA GLY A 67 4.07 -8.14 4.05
C GLY A 67 5.38 -7.35 3.95
N PRO A 68 5.65 -6.73 2.79
CA PRO A 68 6.82 -5.89 2.60
C PRO A 68 6.73 -4.63 3.47
N ARG A 69 7.87 -4.11 3.87
CA ARG A 69 7.95 -2.79 4.52
C ARG A 69 7.65 -1.70 3.50
N LEU A 70 6.93 -0.65 3.92
CA LEU A 70 6.71 0.54 3.10
C LEU A 70 7.55 1.71 3.61
N SER A 71 8.20 2.42 2.69
CA SER A 71 8.79 3.73 2.92
C SER A 71 7.97 4.77 2.16
N ILE A 72 7.58 5.85 2.81
CA ILE A 72 6.82 6.94 2.22
C ILE A 72 7.69 8.17 2.35
N LEU A 73 8.15 8.71 1.24
CA LEU A 73 9.15 9.77 1.21
C LEU A 73 8.57 11.00 0.54
N LYS A 74 8.73 12.14 1.19
CA LYS A 74 8.36 13.42 0.59
C LYS A 74 9.40 13.81 -0.45
N VAL A 75 8.90 14.22 -1.61
CA VAL A 75 9.71 14.80 -2.68
C VAL A 75 9.06 16.11 -3.15
N PRO A 76 9.84 17.07 -3.69
CA PRO A 76 9.28 18.33 -4.15
C PRO A 76 8.42 18.17 -5.42
N GLU A 77 8.67 17.15 -6.24
CA GLU A 77 7.94 16.91 -7.48
C GLU A 77 6.59 16.21 -7.25
N ARG A 78 5.54 16.75 -7.85
CA ARG A 78 4.27 16.03 -7.95
C ARG A 78 4.36 14.91 -8.99
N LYS A 79 3.57 13.85 -8.80
CA LYS A 79 3.40 12.78 -9.79
C LYS A 79 2.98 13.35 -11.15
N THR A 80 3.73 13.01 -12.20
CA THR A 80 3.52 13.52 -13.57
C THR A 80 3.00 12.47 -14.54
N ALA A 81 3.13 11.19 -14.20
CA ALA A 81 2.71 10.07 -15.03
C ALA A 81 2.15 8.93 -14.18
N LYS A 82 1.57 7.94 -14.84
CA LYS A 82 1.08 6.72 -14.19
C LYS A 82 2.21 5.92 -13.55
N ASN A 83 1.93 5.30 -12.40
CA ASN A 83 2.85 4.36 -11.76
C ASN A 83 3.21 3.19 -12.68
N ARG A 84 4.49 2.84 -12.73
CA ARG A 84 5.00 1.66 -13.48
C ARG A 84 5.04 0.39 -12.62
N LEU A 85 4.69 0.53 -11.36
CA LEU A 85 4.38 -0.53 -10.42
C LEU A 85 2.87 -0.58 -10.22
N HIS A 86 2.31 -1.79 -10.16
CA HIS A 86 0.90 -1.99 -9.84
C HIS A 86 0.79 -2.63 -8.46
N LEU A 87 -0.02 -2.03 -7.58
CA LEU A 87 -0.29 -2.55 -6.25
C LEU A 87 -1.75 -3.01 -6.16
N ASP A 88 -1.97 -4.21 -5.65
CA ASP A 88 -3.30 -4.80 -5.51
C ASP A 88 -3.58 -5.11 -4.03
N ILE A 89 -4.64 -4.51 -3.49
CA ILE A 89 -5.26 -4.91 -2.22
C ILE A 89 -6.22 -6.06 -2.50
N ARG A 90 -6.05 -7.16 -1.77
CA ARG A 90 -6.81 -8.40 -1.97
C ARG A 90 -7.78 -8.65 -0.81
N VAL A 91 -9.08 -8.56 -1.09
CA VAL A 91 -10.12 -9.01 -0.15
C VAL A 91 -10.31 -10.53 -0.24
N PRO A 92 -10.90 -11.19 0.77
CA PRO A 92 -11.14 -12.63 0.73
C PRO A 92 -11.91 -13.09 -0.52
N GLY A 93 -11.35 -14.06 -1.23
CA GLY A 93 -11.84 -14.55 -2.52
C GLY A 93 -12.74 -15.78 -2.50
N HIS A 94 -13.22 -16.20 -1.33
CA HIS A 94 -14.18 -17.31 -1.23
C HIS A 94 -15.58 -16.88 -1.69
N GLY A 95 -16.56 -17.81 -1.76
CA GLY A 95 -17.96 -17.50 -2.04
C GLY A 95 -18.30 -17.28 -3.51
N SER A 96 -19.54 -16.86 -3.78
CA SER A 96 -20.07 -16.59 -5.12
C SER A 96 -19.44 -15.34 -5.76
N PRO A 97 -19.52 -15.17 -7.10
CA PRO A 97 -19.08 -13.93 -7.75
C PRO A 97 -19.69 -12.66 -7.15
N ASP A 98 -20.97 -12.70 -6.79
CA ASP A 98 -21.67 -11.55 -6.21
C ASP A 98 -21.20 -11.25 -4.78
N GLU A 99 -20.91 -12.28 -3.98
CA GLU A 99 -20.34 -12.10 -2.63
C GLU A 99 -18.93 -11.52 -2.68
N ARG A 100 -18.10 -11.98 -3.63
CA ARG A 100 -16.76 -11.40 -3.85
C ARG A 100 -16.85 -9.96 -4.31
N TRP A 101 -17.76 -9.66 -5.23
CA TRP A 101 -17.98 -8.30 -5.71
C TRP A 101 -18.49 -7.37 -4.62
N ALA A 102 -19.38 -7.85 -3.75
CA ALA A 102 -19.84 -7.10 -2.58
C ALA A 102 -18.68 -6.78 -1.62
N ARG A 103 -17.75 -7.71 -1.39
CA ARG A 103 -16.54 -7.46 -0.58
C ARG A 103 -15.61 -6.43 -1.23
N ILE A 104 -15.39 -6.52 -2.54
CA ILE A 104 -14.55 -5.55 -3.27
C ILE A 104 -15.14 -4.13 -3.14
N ARG A 105 -16.46 -3.98 -3.33
CA ARG A 105 -17.14 -2.69 -3.17
C ARG A 105 -17.10 -2.16 -1.74
N ALA A 106 -17.39 -3.01 -0.76
CA ALA A 106 -17.35 -2.61 0.65
C ALA A 106 -15.96 -2.13 1.08
N GLU A 107 -14.91 -2.81 0.62
CA GLU A 107 -13.53 -2.39 0.90
C GLU A 107 -13.19 -1.09 0.17
N SER A 108 -13.59 -0.95 -1.10
CA SER A 108 -13.38 0.29 -1.85
C SER A 108 -14.08 1.49 -1.19
N GLU A 109 -15.31 1.32 -0.71
CA GLU A 109 -16.03 2.34 0.06
C GLU A 109 -15.32 2.70 1.38
N ARG A 110 -14.72 1.72 2.06
CA ARG A 110 -13.92 1.95 3.26
C ARG A 110 -12.68 2.79 2.94
N LEU A 111 -11.99 2.48 1.86
CA LEU A 111 -10.81 3.23 1.41
C LEU A 111 -11.15 4.63 0.88
N MET A 112 -12.33 4.82 0.29
CA MET A 112 -12.82 6.16 -0.04
C MET A 112 -12.99 7.04 1.20
N ARG A 113 -13.53 6.48 2.30
CA ARG A 113 -13.64 7.20 3.58
C ARG A 113 -12.27 7.54 4.18
N ALA A 114 -11.22 6.81 3.83
CA ALA A 114 -9.85 7.08 4.25
C ALA A 114 -9.12 8.11 3.36
N GLY A 115 -9.78 8.66 2.33
CA GLY A 115 -9.21 9.67 1.43
C GLY A 115 -8.85 9.14 0.03
N GLY A 116 -9.07 7.85 -0.24
CA GLY A 116 -8.92 7.29 -1.58
C GLY A 116 -10.03 7.73 -2.54
N LYS A 117 -9.81 7.50 -3.83
CA LYS A 117 -10.76 7.82 -4.90
C LYS A 117 -10.93 6.65 -5.85
N VAL A 118 -12.18 6.31 -6.19
CA VAL A 118 -12.46 5.37 -7.29
C VAL A 118 -12.16 6.05 -8.63
N LEU A 119 -11.36 5.38 -9.45
CA LEU A 119 -11.03 5.82 -10.81
C LEU A 119 -11.88 5.07 -11.84
N GLU A 120 -11.98 3.75 -11.71
CA GLU A 120 -12.73 2.90 -12.65
C GLU A 120 -13.20 1.62 -11.97
N GLU A 121 -14.41 1.17 -12.30
CA GLU A 121 -14.95 -0.12 -11.86
C GLU A 121 -14.95 -1.14 -13.00
N PHE A 122 -14.33 -2.29 -12.77
CA PHE A 122 -14.40 -3.44 -13.67
C PHE A 122 -15.31 -4.49 -13.06
N ASP A 123 -16.58 -4.47 -13.47
CA ASP A 123 -17.68 -5.26 -12.89
C ASP A 123 -17.27 -6.72 -12.60
N ARG A 124 -17.53 -7.15 -11.36
CA ARG A 124 -17.21 -8.48 -10.82
C ARG A 124 -15.72 -8.89 -10.87
N HIS A 125 -14.79 -7.98 -11.16
CA HIS A 125 -13.36 -8.28 -11.20
C HIS A 125 -12.55 -7.47 -10.18
N HIS A 126 -12.53 -6.14 -10.31
CA HIS A 126 -11.77 -5.26 -9.43
C HIS A 126 -12.23 -3.81 -9.57
N ILE A 127 -11.83 -2.97 -8.62
CA ILE A 127 -11.99 -1.52 -8.68
C ILE A 127 -10.61 -0.88 -8.69
N LEU A 128 -10.33 -0.07 -9.70
CA LEU A 128 -9.14 0.77 -9.76
C LEU A 128 -9.38 2.01 -8.92
N MET A 129 -8.46 2.28 -8.00
CA MET A 129 -8.50 3.40 -7.08
C MET A 129 -7.20 4.21 -7.14
N ALA A 130 -7.27 5.43 -6.64
CA ALA A 130 -6.12 6.26 -6.31
C ALA A 130 -6.08 6.51 -4.81
N ASP A 131 -4.88 6.54 -4.23
CA ASP A 131 -4.66 7.07 -2.89
C ASP A 131 -4.74 8.62 -2.88
N PRO A 132 -4.61 9.29 -1.71
CA PRO A 132 -4.71 10.75 -1.63
C PRO A 132 -3.69 11.53 -2.48
N GLU A 133 -2.55 10.93 -2.84
CA GLU A 133 -1.48 11.53 -3.66
C GLU A 133 -1.62 11.17 -5.15
N GLY A 134 -2.64 10.38 -5.52
CA GLY A 134 -2.92 10.01 -6.89
C GLY A 134 -2.16 8.78 -7.39
N ASN A 135 -1.56 7.98 -6.50
CA ASN A 135 -0.97 6.70 -6.87
C ASN A 135 -2.05 5.65 -7.08
N GLU A 136 -1.96 4.95 -8.21
CA GLU A 136 -2.96 3.96 -8.60
C GLU A 136 -2.74 2.62 -7.89
N PHE A 137 -3.83 2.03 -7.38
CA PHE A 137 -3.87 0.68 -6.84
C PHE A 137 -5.23 0.03 -7.14
N CYS A 138 -5.31 -1.30 -7.08
CA CYS A 138 -6.56 -2.02 -7.30
C CYS A 138 -7.08 -2.70 -6.04
N VAL A 139 -8.39 -2.75 -5.88
CA VAL A 139 -9.08 -3.61 -4.92
C VAL A 139 -9.70 -4.78 -5.68
N GLY A 140 -9.26 -6.00 -5.39
CA GLY A 140 -9.75 -7.21 -6.04
C GLY A 140 -9.88 -8.38 -5.08
N ALA A 141 -10.50 -9.47 -5.52
CA ALA A 141 -10.52 -10.69 -4.73
C ALA A 141 -9.14 -11.39 -4.78
N ALA A 142 -8.73 -12.00 -3.67
CA ALA A 142 -7.68 -13.01 -3.67
C ALA A 142 -8.10 -14.22 -4.51
N SER A 143 -7.14 -14.99 -5.00
CA SER A 143 -7.43 -16.30 -5.58
C SER A 143 -8.11 -17.18 -4.51
N SER A 144 -9.14 -17.95 -4.88
CA SER A 144 -9.92 -18.77 -3.93
C SER A 144 -9.18 -19.97 -3.34
N GLU A 145 -7.91 -20.19 -3.71
CA GLU A 145 -7.08 -21.24 -3.14
C GLU A 145 -6.36 -20.73 -1.88
N ALA A 146 -6.73 -21.28 -0.73
CA ALA A 146 -5.91 -21.21 0.46
C ALA A 146 -4.49 -21.71 0.11
N PRO A 147 -3.42 -21.08 0.62
CA PRO A 147 -2.08 -21.61 0.38
C PRO A 147 -1.98 -23.00 1.00
N VAL A 148 -1.73 -24.01 0.17
CA VAL A 148 -1.02 -25.20 0.64
C VAL A 148 0.37 -24.68 1.04
N SER A 149 0.72 -24.84 2.32
CA SER A 149 2.02 -24.46 2.88
C SER A 149 3.16 -24.66 1.87
N GLY A 150 3.80 -23.56 1.45
CA GLY A 150 5.02 -23.58 0.63
C GLY A 150 4.87 -23.37 -0.88
N ALA A 151 3.66 -23.14 -1.41
CA ALA A 151 3.47 -22.81 -2.82
C ALA A 151 2.97 -21.37 -3.02
N CYS A 152 3.62 -20.63 -3.91
CA CYS A 152 3.11 -19.35 -4.41
C CYS A 152 1.84 -19.64 -5.23
N PRO A 153 0.65 -19.18 -4.82
CA PRO A 153 -0.56 -19.42 -5.59
C PRO A 153 -0.43 -18.75 -6.96
N SER A 154 -0.70 -19.48 -8.03
CA SER A 154 -0.70 -18.93 -9.39
C SER A 154 -1.86 -17.95 -9.54
N GLY A 155 -1.60 -16.67 -9.31
CA GLY A 155 -2.51 -15.58 -9.62
C GLY A 155 -2.63 -15.46 -11.14
N GLY A 156 -3.62 -16.14 -11.72
CA GLY A 156 -4.00 -15.97 -13.12
C GLY A 156 -4.66 -14.60 -13.31
N HIS A 157 -3.88 -13.53 -13.27
CA HIS A 157 -4.32 -12.20 -13.68
C HIS A 157 -3.97 -12.03 -15.15
N ALA A 158 -4.97 -11.94 -16.03
CA ALA A 158 -4.72 -11.50 -17.39
C ALA A 158 -4.33 -10.01 -17.32
N PRO A 159 -3.11 -9.61 -17.72
CA PRO A 159 -2.72 -8.20 -17.69
C PRO A 159 -3.58 -7.46 -18.71
N ARG A 160 -4.52 -6.63 -18.24
CA ARG A 160 -5.07 -5.56 -19.06
C ARG A 160 -4.21 -4.33 -18.83
N VAL A 161 -3.63 -3.81 -19.91
CA VAL A 161 -2.99 -2.49 -19.91
C VAL A 161 -4.10 -1.49 -19.63
N ILE A 162 -4.22 -1.07 -18.37
CA ILE A 162 -5.01 0.11 -18.02
C ILE A 162 -4.19 1.28 -18.59
N ALA A 163 -4.68 1.88 -19.67
CA ALA A 163 -4.04 3.05 -20.31
C ALA A 163 -4.25 4.30 -19.44
#